data_AF-A0AAD0WD34-F1
#
_entry.id   AF-A0AAD0WD34-F1
#
_cell.length_a   1.000
_cell.length_b   1.000
_cell.length_c   1.000
_cell.angle_alpha   90.00
_cell.angle_beta   90.00
_cell.angle_gamma   90.00
#
_symmetry.space_group_name_H-M   'P 1'
#
loop_
_entity.id
_entity.type
_entity.pdbx_description
1 polymer ?
#
loop_
_entity_poly.entity_id
_entity_poly.type
_entity_poly.pdbx_seq_one_letter_code
_entity_poly.pdbx_strand_id
1 'polypeptide(L)'
;MIYQPPVPLPDEHAASIMYRHFQMTRFAKFETMMMSEYNSKLDSPRRLWQPVFSMLAESFSSKYSLARFIEKYTNITDYSLFLDESVFKDSSVENMLNKLSIFKFHNALNASQDVSWRYCPVCAREDDEKFGTTYFHVAHQCFYKRVCRKHNVLLEKSDPYHFSLPPVFTESVTASQSDLKTEAVLSSWVDALKEIPQEERKVRALNLIHQKICIFSYDRKNPYHVQRVQYVQNRLAKRFNRSHFMPYFSWGPLASGLYPLNSVVGLMGFLDPAKHFHPMIYLMLIDLFLKQDELDLSMQYSLASPKAMERVPPVVSPIEIEDLINDNAA
;
A
#
# COMPACT_ATOMS: atom_id res chain seq x y z
N MET A 1 -4.36 0.96 28.93
CA MET A 1 -5.82 0.82 28.68
C MET A 1 -6.43 2.20 28.53
N ILE A 2 -7.25 2.43 27.50
CA ILE A 2 -7.95 3.70 27.30
C ILE A 2 -9.28 3.64 28.06
N TYR A 3 -9.49 4.58 28.98
CA TYR A 3 -10.71 4.59 29.79
C TYR A 3 -11.88 5.16 28.97
N GLN A 4 -12.90 4.33 28.74
CA GLN A 4 -14.15 4.69 28.06
C GLN A 4 -13.96 5.41 26.70
N PRO A 5 -13.29 4.78 25.71
CA PRO A 5 -13.21 5.36 24.37
C PRO A 5 -14.61 5.46 23.73
N PRO A 6 -14.81 6.41 22.79
CA PRO A 6 -16.07 6.53 22.06
C PRO A 6 -16.35 5.25 21.27
N VAL A 7 -17.63 4.88 21.18
CA VAL A 7 -18.03 3.67 20.44
C VAL A 7 -17.62 3.82 18.96
N PRO A 8 -16.99 2.79 18.36
CA PRO A 8 -16.63 2.80 16.95
C PRO A 8 -17.86 2.95 16.06
N LEU A 9 -17.79 3.85 15.09
CA LEU A 9 -18.80 4.05 14.06
C LEU A 9 -18.59 3.06 12.89
N PRO A 10 -19.61 2.89 12.01
CA PRO A 10 -19.47 1.99 10.86
C PRO A 10 -18.29 2.38 9.96
N ASP A 11 -17.43 1.42 9.62
CA ASP A 11 -16.26 1.64 8.74
C ASP A 11 -15.26 2.71 9.25
N GLU A 12 -15.31 3.07 10.54
CA GLU A 12 -14.41 4.07 11.14
C GLU A 12 -12.99 3.53 11.36
N HIS A 13 -11.96 4.27 10.94
CA HIS A 13 -10.58 3.88 11.22
C HIS A 13 -10.21 4.16 12.69
N ALA A 14 -9.39 3.29 13.31
CA ALA A 14 -8.96 3.40 14.71
C ALA A 14 -8.33 4.76 15.08
N ALA A 15 -7.70 5.42 14.10
CA ALA A 15 -7.16 6.76 14.26
C ALA A 15 -8.24 7.82 14.52
N SER A 16 -9.40 7.72 13.87
CA SER A 16 -10.55 8.61 14.12
C SER A 16 -11.17 8.37 15.49
N ILE A 17 -11.25 7.11 15.93
CA ILE A 17 -11.68 6.76 17.30
C ILE A 17 -10.78 7.44 18.34
N MET A 18 -9.46 7.39 18.13
CA MET A 18 -8.49 8.07 19.01
C MET A 18 -8.66 9.59 19.00
N TYR A 19 -8.98 10.19 17.85
CA TYR A 19 -9.20 11.63 17.76
C TYR A 19 -10.50 12.06 18.44
N ARG A 20 -11.57 11.28 18.29
CA ARG A 20 -12.82 11.53 19.02
C ARG A 20 -12.63 11.34 20.52
N HIS A 21 -11.81 10.39 20.95
CA HIS A 21 -11.41 10.29 22.36
C HIS A 21 -10.69 11.56 22.81
N PHE A 22 -9.74 12.07 22.02
CA PHE A 22 -9.06 13.33 22.29
C PHE A 22 -10.02 14.51 22.49
N GLN A 23 -11.08 14.62 21.69
CA GLN A 23 -12.09 15.68 21.83
C GLN A 23 -12.83 15.65 23.19
N MET A 24 -12.77 14.52 23.91
CA MET A 24 -13.32 14.39 25.27
C MET A 24 -12.29 14.69 26.37
N THR A 25 -11.03 14.93 26.02
CA THR A 25 -9.94 15.21 26.95
C THR A 25 -9.73 16.72 27.15
N ARG A 26 -8.78 17.08 28.02
CA ARG A 26 -8.38 18.48 28.26
C ARG A 26 -7.17 18.93 27.45
N PHE A 27 -6.62 18.06 26.60
CA PHE A 27 -5.47 18.42 25.78
C PHE A 27 -5.86 19.45 24.72
N ALA A 28 -5.02 20.47 24.54
CA ALA A 28 -5.26 21.50 23.53
C ALA A 28 -4.90 21.03 22.10
N LYS A 29 -3.98 20.07 21.97
CA LYS A 29 -3.51 19.54 20.69
C LYS A 29 -3.46 18.02 20.74
N PHE A 30 -3.90 17.39 19.65
CA PHE A 30 -3.95 15.94 19.53
C PHE A 30 -2.56 15.33 19.64
N GLU A 31 -1.58 15.92 18.96
CA GLU A 31 -0.19 15.46 18.95
C GLU A 31 0.43 15.50 20.34
N THR A 32 0.06 16.48 21.16
CA THR A 32 0.51 16.58 22.56
C THR A 32 -0.04 15.42 23.38
N MET A 33 -1.34 15.11 23.28
CA MET A 33 -1.94 13.94 23.96
C MET A 33 -1.28 12.64 23.51
N MET A 34 -1.15 12.44 22.19
CA MET A 34 -0.59 11.21 21.64
C MET A 34 0.85 10.97 22.08
N MET A 35 1.64 12.03 22.20
CA MET A 35 3.01 11.95 22.67
C MET A 35 3.10 11.74 24.18
N SER A 36 2.36 12.50 24.99
CA SER A 36 2.46 12.44 26.46
C SER A 36 1.89 11.16 27.05
N GLU A 37 0.74 10.71 26.57
CA GLU A 37 0.02 9.56 27.14
C GLU A 37 0.47 8.24 26.53
N TYR A 38 0.86 8.25 25.25
CA TYR A 38 1.06 7.02 24.48
C TYR A 38 2.41 6.92 23.77
N ASN A 39 3.27 7.95 23.86
CA ASN A 39 4.55 8.02 23.17
C ASN A 39 4.42 7.64 21.67
N SER A 40 3.36 8.12 21.02
CA SER A 40 2.98 7.73 19.66
C SER A 40 2.67 8.95 18.78
N LYS A 41 2.68 8.76 17.46
CA LYS A 41 2.33 9.77 16.44
C LYS A 41 1.44 9.12 15.40
N LEU A 42 0.18 9.58 15.25
CA LEU A 42 -0.72 9.14 14.17
C LEU A 42 -0.53 10.01 12.92
N ASP A 43 0.67 9.99 12.37
CA ASP A 43 1.09 10.86 11.27
C ASP A 43 0.73 10.32 9.87
N SER A 44 0.43 9.03 9.73
CA SER A 44 0.19 8.43 8.40
C SER A 44 -0.61 7.12 8.44
N PRO A 45 -1.53 6.89 7.49
CA PRO A 45 -2.28 5.63 7.38
C PRO A 45 -1.41 4.45 6.92
N ARG A 46 -0.18 4.70 6.45
CA ARG A 46 0.74 3.65 5.97
C ARG A 46 1.41 2.84 7.09
N ARG A 47 1.35 3.32 8.34
CA ARG A 47 1.92 2.60 9.47
C ARG A 47 1.06 1.36 9.71
N LEU A 48 1.68 0.19 9.56
CA LEU A 48 1.01 -1.10 9.70
C LEU A 48 0.37 -1.26 11.08
N TRP A 49 1.08 -0.80 12.11
CA TRP A 49 0.58 -0.82 13.48
C TRP A 49 1.02 0.40 14.28
N GLN A 50 0.17 0.78 15.23
CA GLN A 50 0.49 1.80 16.23
C GLN A 50 0.24 1.19 17.61
N PRO A 51 1.17 1.27 18.57
CA PRO A 51 1.01 0.64 19.88
C PRO A 51 -0.27 1.07 20.62
N VAL A 52 -0.71 2.31 20.41
CA VAL A 52 -1.98 2.85 20.94
C VAL A 52 -3.21 2.05 20.49
N PHE A 53 -3.18 1.42 19.32
CA PHE A 53 -4.27 0.59 18.83
C PHE A 53 -4.41 -0.72 19.63
N SER A 54 -3.35 -1.24 20.24
CA SER A 54 -3.45 -2.38 21.16
C SER A 54 -4.28 -2.00 22.40
N MET A 55 -3.99 -0.83 22.98
CA MET A 55 -4.75 -0.32 24.13
C MET A 55 -6.21 -0.03 23.77
N LEU A 56 -6.46 0.45 22.55
CA LEU A 56 -7.82 0.68 22.06
C LEU A 56 -8.57 -0.64 21.84
N ALA A 57 -7.92 -1.64 21.25
CA ALA A 57 -8.48 -2.96 21.04
C ALA A 57 -8.85 -3.65 22.36
N GLU A 58 -7.99 -3.55 23.39
CA GLU A 58 -8.27 -4.04 24.74
C GLU A 58 -9.52 -3.41 25.34
N SER A 59 -9.70 -2.10 25.18
CA SER A 59 -10.90 -1.39 25.65
C SER A 59 -12.20 -1.86 24.96
N PHE A 60 -12.10 -2.53 23.81
CA PHE A 60 -13.23 -3.15 23.11
C PHE A 60 -13.20 -4.70 23.11
N SER A 61 -12.37 -5.32 23.96
CA SER A 61 -12.19 -6.78 24.03
C SER A 61 -13.47 -7.55 24.32
N SER A 62 -14.45 -6.92 24.99
CA SER A 62 -15.78 -7.49 25.23
C SER A 62 -16.65 -7.61 23.97
N LYS A 63 -16.33 -6.86 22.90
CA LYS A 63 -17.07 -6.83 21.63
C LYS A 63 -16.29 -7.41 20.45
N TYR A 64 -14.98 -7.24 20.44
CA TYR A 64 -14.11 -7.65 19.35
C TYR A 64 -12.91 -8.41 19.88
N SER A 65 -12.59 -9.56 19.25
CA SER A 65 -11.26 -10.12 19.40
C SER A 65 -10.23 -9.17 18.76
N LEU A 66 -8.96 -9.27 19.16
CA LEU A 66 -7.89 -8.46 18.57
C LEU A 66 -7.82 -8.61 17.05
N ALA A 67 -7.94 -9.85 16.53
CA ALA A 67 -7.97 -10.11 15.09
C ALA A 67 -9.14 -9.40 14.38
N ARG A 68 -10.34 -9.42 14.99
CA ARG A 68 -11.51 -8.71 14.45
C ARG A 68 -11.39 -7.20 14.55
N PHE A 69 -10.76 -6.68 15.59
CA PHE A 69 -10.49 -5.25 15.72
C PHE A 69 -9.53 -4.80 14.61
N ILE A 70 -8.46 -5.55 14.39
CA ILE A 70 -7.47 -5.32 13.34
C ILE A 70 -8.13 -5.29 11.96
N GLU A 71 -8.89 -6.34 11.63
CA GLU A 71 -9.58 -6.48 10.34
C GLU A 71 -10.56 -5.32 10.09
N LYS A 72 -11.26 -4.86 11.13
CA LYS A 72 -12.38 -3.92 10.98
C LYS A 72 -11.97 -2.45 11.05
N TYR A 73 -10.91 -2.11 11.77
CA TYR A 73 -10.59 -0.72 12.13
C TYR A 73 -9.18 -0.27 11.73
N THR A 74 -8.42 -1.10 11.01
CA THR A 74 -7.06 -0.77 10.57
C THR A 74 -6.81 -1.19 9.13
N ASN A 75 -5.75 -0.65 8.52
CA ASN A 75 -5.38 -0.98 7.13
C ASN A 75 -4.31 -2.08 7.05
N ILE A 76 -4.02 -2.77 8.14
CA ILE A 76 -2.89 -3.70 8.18
C ILE A 76 -3.05 -4.80 7.13
N THR A 77 -4.28 -5.28 6.92
CA THR A 77 -4.63 -6.37 5.99
C THR A 77 -4.38 -5.97 4.54
N ASP A 78 -4.60 -4.70 4.21
CA ASP A 78 -4.30 -4.19 2.88
C ASP A 78 -2.80 -3.99 2.72
N TYR A 79 -2.15 -3.37 3.70
CA TYR A 79 -0.73 -3.06 3.59
C TYR A 79 0.20 -4.27 3.79
N SER A 80 -0.33 -5.40 4.30
CA SER A 80 0.37 -6.67 4.43
C SER A 80 0.26 -7.57 3.20
N LEU A 81 -0.37 -7.13 2.11
CA LEU A 81 -0.61 -7.94 0.92
C LEU A 81 0.64 -8.68 0.39
N PHE A 82 1.82 -8.04 0.50
CA PHE A 82 3.11 -8.59 0.07
C PHE A 82 4.09 -8.82 1.24
N LEU A 83 3.60 -8.88 2.49
CA LEU A 83 4.43 -9.20 3.64
C LEU A 83 4.36 -10.70 3.92
N ASP A 84 5.53 -11.35 3.85
CA ASP A 84 5.65 -12.77 4.19
C ASP A 84 5.50 -12.96 5.72
N GLU A 85 4.59 -13.85 6.11
CA GLU A 85 4.37 -14.22 7.50
C GLU A 85 5.60 -14.87 8.15
N SER A 86 6.51 -15.44 7.33
CA SER A 86 7.76 -16.04 7.80
C SER A 86 8.69 -15.05 8.50
N VAL A 87 8.56 -13.75 8.24
CA VAL A 87 9.22 -12.67 9.00
C VAL A 87 8.78 -12.67 10.48
N PHE A 88 7.62 -13.28 10.79
CA PHE A 88 6.97 -13.24 12.10
C PHE A 88 6.84 -14.61 12.79
N LYS A 89 7.41 -15.67 12.22
CA LYS A 89 7.12 -17.10 12.52
C LYS A 89 7.35 -17.62 13.96
N ASP A 90 7.84 -16.81 14.91
CA ASP A 90 8.08 -17.24 16.30
C ASP A 90 7.61 -16.21 17.36
N SER A 91 6.63 -15.37 17.04
CA SER A 91 6.18 -14.30 17.94
C SER A 91 4.73 -14.47 18.39
N SER A 92 4.45 -14.24 19.68
CA SER A 92 3.09 -13.91 20.14
C SER A 92 2.50 -12.77 19.29
N VAL A 93 1.17 -12.66 19.21
CA VAL A 93 0.50 -11.58 18.45
C VAL A 93 1.02 -10.21 18.88
N GLU A 94 1.26 -10.00 20.17
CA GLU A 94 1.86 -8.77 20.69
C GLU A 94 3.26 -8.50 20.14
N ASN A 95 4.13 -9.50 20.08
CA ASN A 95 5.46 -9.35 19.50
C ASN A 95 5.40 -9.06 17.99
N MET A 96 4.44 -9.65 17.27
CA MET A 96 4.21 -9.34 15.86
C MET A 96 3.81 -7.88 15.68
N LEU A 97 2.82 -7.41 16.45
CA LEU A 97 2.35 -6.02 16.40
C LEU A 97 3.44 -5.02 16.80
N ASN A 98 4.29 -5.37 17.77
CA ASN A 98 5.46 -4.56 18.13
C ASN A 98 6.46 -4.48 16.97
N LYS A 99 6.76 -5.58 16.29
CA LYS A 99 7.59 -5.57 15.06
C LYS A 99 6.97 -4.69 13.97
N LEU A 100 5.65 -4.78 13.77
CA LEU A 100 4.92 -3.97 12.78
C LEU A 100 4.89 -2.47 13.14
N SER A 101 4.97 -2.12 14.42
CA SER A 101 4.99 -0.72 14.87
C SER A 101 6.29 0.00 14.54
N ILE A 102 7.41 -0.73 14.49
CA ILE A 102 8.73 -0.19 14.11
C ILE A 102 9.10 -0.48 12.66
N PHE A 103 8.31 -1.32 11.98
CA PHE A 103 8.53 -1.69 10.59
C PHE A 103 8.48 -0.45 9.68
N LYS A 104 9.43 -0.38 8.75
CA LYS A 104 9.49 0.66 7.74
C LYS A 104 9.67 0.00 6.38
N PHE A 105 8.82 0.37 5.44
CA PHE A 105 9.05 0.03 4.04
C PHE A 105 10.38 0.63 3.57
N HIS A 106 11.09 -0.10 2.72
CA HIS A 106 12.28 0.42 2.07
C HIS A 106 11.90 1.62 1.20
N ASN A 107 12.52 2.76 1.51
CA ASN A 107 12.34 4.03 0.82
C ASN A 107 13.56 4.36 -0.04
N ALA A 108 14.24 3.36 -0.60
CA ALA A 108 15.46 3.51 -1.43
C ALA A 108 15.22 4.30 -2.74
N LEU A 109 14.12 5.04 -2.81
CA LEU A 109 13.45 5.45 -4.02
C LEU A 109 13.50 6.94 -4.30
N ASN A 110 13.96 7.78 -3.35
CA ASN A 110 13.88 9.24 -3.46
C ASN A 110 12.54 9.72 -4.06
N ALA A 111 11.47 8.97 -3.78
CA ALA A 111 10.14 9.17 -4.32
C ALA A 111 9.27 9.59 -3.15
N SER A 112 8.57 10.71 -3.33
CA SER A 112 7.60 11.14 -2.33
C SER A 112 6.38 10.23 -2.42
N GLN A 113 6.11 9.54 -1.32
CA GLN A 113 4.94 8.68 -1.18
C GLN A 113 3.79 9.51 -0.65
N ASP A 114 2.56 9.14 -1.02
CA ASP A 114 1.39 9.72 -0.39
C ASP A 114 1.30 9.26 1.07
N VAL A 115 1.42 10.21 1.99
CA VAL A 115 1.36 9.96 3.45
C VAL A 115 0.09 10.47 4.08
N SER A 116 -0.74 11.18 3.32
CA SER A 116 -1.98 11.79 3.80
C SER A 116 -3.07 10.77 4.04
N TRP A 117 -3.93 11.07 5.00
CA TRP A 117 -5.21 10.38 5.14
C TRP A 117 -6.15 10.83 4.02
N ARG A 118 -6.98 9.91 3.55
CA ARG A 118 -7.89 10.16 2.43
C ARG A 118 -9.34 10.13 2.88
N TYR A 119 -10.18 11.00 2.35
CA TYR A 119 -11.59 11.00 2.70
C TYR A 119 -12.47 11.42 1.52
N CYS A 120 -13.74 11.06 1.60
CA CYS A 120 -14.76 11.54 0.67
C CYS A 120 -15.47 12.73 1.32
N PRO A 121 -15.51 13.92 0.68
CA PRO A 121 -16.25 15.07 1.20
C PRO A 121 -17.74 14.78 1.40
N VAL A 122 -18.32 13.92 0.55
CA VAL A 122 -19.74 13.53 0.65
C VAL A 122 -19.97 12.59 1.84
N CYS A 123 -19.13 11.58 2.05
CA CYS A 123 -19.21 10.76 3.28
C CYS A 123 -19.06 11.62 4.53
N ALA A 124 -18.07 12.52 4.57
CA ALA A 124 -17.83 13.36 5.73
C ALA A 124 -19.09 14.17 6.11
N ARG A 125 -19.79 14.76 5.14
CA ARG A 125 -21.06 15.46 5.39
C ARG A 125 -22.16 14.52 5.88
N GLU A 126 -22.34 13.36 5.25
CA GLU A 126 -23.34 12.37 5.67
C GLU A 126 -23.07 11.84 7.10
N ASP A 127 -21.80 11.67 7.46
CA ASP A 127 -21.40 11.24 8.79
C ASP A 127 -21.65 12.34 9.83
N ASP A 128 -21.36 13.60 9.50
CA ASP A 128 -21.66 14.74 10.35
C ASP A 128 -23.18 14.87 10.59
N GLU A 129 -23.99 14.79 9.54
CA GLU A 129 -25.46 14.84 9.63
C GLU A 129 -26.03 13.68 10.45
N LYS A 130 -25.46 12.47 10.32
CA LYS A 130 -26.00 11.25 10.93
C LYS A 130 -25.49 10.99 12.35
N PHE A 131 -24.22 11.27 12.60
CA PHE A 131 -23.52 10.91 13.83
C PHE A 131 -23.03 12.13 14.62
N GLY A 132 -23.16 13.35 14.07
CA GLY A 132 -22.67 14.59 14.68
C GLY A 132 -21.15 14.73 14.64
N THR A 133 -20.46 13.91 13.84
CA THR A 133 -19.00 13.94 13.72
C THR A 133 -18.56 13.23 12.44
N THR A 134 -17.52 13.74 11.81
CA THR A 134 -16.87 13.11 10.66
C THR A 134 -15.82 12.10 11.11
N TYR A 135 -15.46 11.15 10.24
CA TYR A 135 -14.36 10.23 10.51
C TYR A 135 -13.73 9.69 9.23
N PHE A 136 -12.48 9.21 9.32
CA PHE A 136 -11.84 8.53 8.22
C PHE A 136 -12.38 7.11 8.11
N HIS A 137 -12.87 6.78 6.92
CA HIS A 137 -13.27 5.42 6.61
C HIS A 137 -12.06 4.51 6.36
N VAL A 138 -12.08 3.29 6.89
CA VAL A 138 -11.08 2.24 6.58
C VAL A 138 -11.07 1.98 5.09
N ALA A 139 -12.25 1.85 4.47
CA ALA A 139 -12.38 1.63 3.04
C ALA A 139 -11.76 2.71 2.14
N HIS A 140 -11.49 3.92 2.65
CA HIS A 140 -10.82 4.99 1.91
C HIS A 140 -9.29 4.99 2.08
N GLN A 141 -8.76 4.27 3.07
CA GLN A 141 -7.32 4.23 3.34
C GLN A 141 -6.60 3.07 2.64
N CYS A 142 -7.31 2.22 1.90
CA CYS A 142 -6.68 1.17 1.10
C CYS A 142 -5.63 1.81 0.17
N PHE A 143 -4.41 1.25 0.15
CA PHE A 143 -3.24 1.89 -0.47
C PHE A 143 -3.43 2.24 -1.97
N TYR A 144 -4.24 1.46 -2.68
CA TYR A 144 -4.51 1.60 -4.12
C TYR A 144 -5.84 2.33 -4.44
N LYS A 145 -6.64 2.70 -3.43
CA LYS A 145 -7.92 3.40 -3.67
C LYS A 145 -7.74 4.90 -3.74
N ARG A 146 -8.44 5.50 -4.71
CA ARG A 146 -8.50 6.95 -4.91
C ARG A 146 -9.90 7.46 -5.20
N VAL A 147 -10.87 6.55 -5.36
CA VAL A 147 -12.26 6.88 -5.60
C VAL A 147 -13.10 6.36 -4.43
N CYS A 148 -14.04 7.18 -3.98
CA CYS A 148 -15.11 6.69 -3.13
C CYS A 148 -16.12 5.94 -4.01
N ARG A 149 -16.24 4.62 -3.85
CA ARG A 149 -17.20 3.81 -4.64
C ARG A 149 -18.67 4.12 -4.34
N LYS A 150 -18.95 4.66 -3.15
CA LYS A 150 -20.31 5.05 -2.76
C LYS A 150 -20.79 6.28 -3.53
N HIS A 151 -19.90 7.24 -3.77
CA HIS A 151 -20.25 8.55 -4.33
C HIS A 151 -19.60 8.83 -5.70
N ASN A 152 -18.71 7.96 -6.18
CA ASN A 152 -17.94 8.11 -7.42
C ASN A 152 -17.18 9.45 -7.52
N VAL A 153 -16.60 9.89 -6.41
CA VAL A 153 -15.76 11.10 -6.31
C VAL A 153 -14.33 10.74 -5.96
N LEU A 154 -13.38 11.58 -6.38
CA LEU A 154 -11.99 11.45 -5.95
C LEU A 154 -11.90 11.67 -4.43
N LEU A 155 -11.07 10.87 -3.78
CA LEU A 155 -10.76 11.04 -2.37
C LEU A 155 -9.81 12.22 -2.19
N GLU A 156 -10.19 13.12 -1.29
CA GLU A 156 -9.39 14.27 -0.90
C GLU A 156 -8.35 13.88 0.14
N LYS A 157 -7.26 14.64 0.20
CA LYS A 157 -6.16 14.42 1.14
C LYS A 157 -6.27 15.35 2.34
N SER A 158 -6.04 14.81 3.53
CA SER A 158 -5.84 15.63 4.74
C SER A 158 -4.46 16.28 4.73
N ASP A 159 -4.30 17.29 5.59
CA ASP A 159 -2.98 17.81 5.95
C ASP A 159 -2.09 16.65 6.46
N PRO A 160 -0.91 16.42 5.85
CA PRO A 160 0.01 15.35 6.28
C PRO A 160 0.77 15.69 7.57
N TYR A 161 0.77 16.93 8.04
CA TYR A 161 1.53 17.38 9.21
C TYR A 161 0.70 17.42 10.48
N HIS A 162 -0.61 17.61 10.35
CA HIS A 162 -1.56 17.73 11.46
C HIS A 162 -2.73 16.80 11.29
N PHE A 163 -2.79 15.75 12.13
CA PHE A 163 -3.90 14.82 12.09
C PHE A 163 -5.16 15.47 12.67
N SER A 164 -6.24 15.49 11.88
CA SER A 164 -7.56 15.97 12.26
C SER A 164 -8.63 15.16 11.54
N LEU A 165 -9.85 15.14 12.08
CA LEU A 165 -10.97 14.47 11.39
C LEU A 165 -11.28 15.17 10.06
N PRO A 166 -11.86 14.46 9.09
CA PRO A 166 -12.22 15.04 7.80
C PRO A 166 -13.04 16.33 7.95
N PRO A 167 -12.65 17.43 7.32
CA PRO A 167 -13.49 18.63 7.27
C PRO A 167 -14.76 18.38 6.47
N VAL A 168 -15.84 19.05 6.85
CA VAL A 168 -17.09 19.07 6.08
C VAL A 168 -16.94 20.12 4.98
N PHE A 169 -16.63 19.66 3.76
CA PHE A 169 -16.56 20.52 2.57
C PHE A 169 -17.79 20.38 1.69
N THR A 170 -18.12 21.45 0.96
CA THR A 170 -19.25 21.50 0.04
C THR A 170 -18.91 20.94 -1.34
N GLU A 171 -17.67 21.07 -1.79
CA GLU A 171 -17.24 20.70 -3.12
C GLU A 171 -16.55 19.33 -3.13
N SER A 172 -16.83 18.55 -4.17
CA SER A 172 -16.23 17.24 -4.41
C SER A 172 -15.94 17.07 -5.89
N VAL A 173 -14.77 16.56 -6.23
CA VAL A 173 -14.40 16.30 -7.63
C VAL A 173 -14.94 14.95 -8.06
N THR A 174 -15.81 14.90 -9.08
CA THR A 174 -16.30 13.65 -9.65
C THR A 174 -15.14 12.85 -10.26
N ALA A 175 -15.08 11.55 -9.98
CA ALA A 175 -14.07 10.68 -10.56
C ALA A 175 -14.32 10.52 -12.07
N SER A 176 -13.27 10.61 -12.88
CA SER A 176 -13.38 10.38 -14.32
C SER A 176 -13.61 8.88 -14.61
N GLN A 177 -14.07 8.56 -15.82
CA GLN A 177 -14.14 7.17 -16.28
C GLN A 177 -12.78 6.46 -16.25
N SER A 178 -11.69 7.21 -16.47
CA SER A 178 -10.33 6.67 -16.36
C SER A 178 -9.99 6.28 -14.92
N ASP A 179 -10.38 7.11 -13.93
CA ASP A 179 -10.11 6.83 -12.52
C ASP A 179 -10.85 5.57 -12.07
N LEU A 180 -12.14 5.46 -12.43
CA LEU A 180 -12.96 4.30 -12.13
C LEU A 180 -12.41 3.01 -12.76
N LYS A 181 -11.98 3.08 -14.03
CA LYS A 181 -11.37 1.94 -14.72
C LYS A 181 -10.06 1.52 -14.04
N THR A 182 -9.20 2.48 -13.70
CA THR A 182 -7.96 2.20 -12.97
C THR A 182 -8.23 1.53 -11.63
N GLU A 183 -9.16 2.06 -10.83
CA GLU A 183 -9.47 1.45 -9.53
C GLU A 183 -10.04 0.04 -9.68
N ALA A 184 -10.88 -0.20 -10.69
CA ALA A 184 -11.42 -1.53 -10.98
C ALA A 184 -10.32 -2.53 -11.33
N VAL A 185 -9.37 -2.15 -12.18
CA VAL A 185 -8.22 -3.00 -12.56
C VAL A 185 -7.36 -3.33 -11.33
N LEU A 186 -7.02 -2.32 -10.52
CA LEU A 186 -6.21 -2.54 -9.32
C LEU A 186 -6.92 -3.39 -8.27
N SER A 187 -8.25 -3.22 -8.12
CA SER A 187 -9.07 -4.08 -7.26
C SER A 187 -9.02 -5.52 -7.72
N SER A 188 -9.19 -5.77 -9.03
CA SER A 188 -9.13 -7.11 -9.61
C SER A 188 -7.80 -7.81 -9.32
N TRP A 189 -6.69 -7.08 -9.44
CA TRP A 189 -5.38 -7.62 -9.09
C TRP A 189 -5.25 -7.95 -7.60
N VAL A 190 -5.74 -7.07 -6.73
CA VAL A 190 -5.71 -7.32 -5.28
C VAL A 190 -6.55 -8.54 -4.91
N ASP A 191 -7.73 -8.69 -5.51
CA ASP A 191 -8.61 -9.82 -5.28
C ASP A 191 -7.94 -11.14 -5.76
N ALA A 192 -7.37 -11.15 -6.97
CA ALA A 192 -6.62 -12.30 -7.47
C ALA A 192 -5.41 -12.66 -6.61
N LEU A 193 -4.68 -11.65 -6.08
CA LEU A 193 -3.56 -11.88 -5.18
C LEU A 193 -3.99 -12.44 -3.82
N LYS A 194 -5.18 -12.10 -3.33
CA LYS A 194 -5.69 -12.60 -2.04
C LYS A 194 -5.98 -14.11 -2.07
N GLU A 195 -6.29 -14.66 -3.25
CA GLU A 195 -6.46 -16.11 -3.46
C GLU A 195 -5.14 -16.90 -3.31
N ILE A 196 -3.99 -16.23 -3.47
CA ILE A 196 -2.67 -16.84 -3.26
C ILE A 196 -2.32 -16.81 -1.77
N PRO A 197 -1.75 -17.88 -1.18
CA PRO A 197 -1.23 -17.88 0.18
C PRO A 197 -0.30 -16.69 0.43
N GLN A 198 -0.45 -16.02 1.58
CA GLN A 198 0.22 -14.74 1.84
C GLN A 198 1.75 -14.80 1.72
N GLU A 199 2.33 -15.90 2.19
CA GLU A 199 3.76 -16.21 2.11
C GLU A 199 4.27 -16.37 0.66
N GLU A 200 3.39 -16.72 -0.28
CA GLU A 200 3.74 -16.94 -1.69
C GLU A 200 3.55 -15.69 -2.55
N ARG A 201 2.60 -14.81 -2.19
CA ARG A 201 2.15 -13.67 -3.05
C ARG A 201 3.30 -12.89 -3.66
N LYS A 202 4.25 -12.46 -2.81
CA LYS A 202 5.39 -11.64 -3.25
C LYS A 202 6.37 -12.42 -4.11
N VAL A 203 6.78 -13.61 -3.65
CA VAL A 203 7.77 -14.44 -4.37
C VAL A 203 7.22 -14.85 -5.73
N ARG A 204 5.95 -15.24 -5.78
CA ARG A 204 5.24 -15.58 -7.01
C ARG A 204 5.17 -14.40 -7.97
N ALA A 205 4.70 -13.24 -7.52
CA ALA A 205 4.64 -12.04 -8.35
C ALA A 205 6.03 -11.66 -8.92
N LEU A 206 7.06 -11.65 -8.08
CA LEU A 206 8.42 -11.34 -8.51
C LEU A 206 8.97 -12.39 -9.48
N ASN A 207 8.71 -13.68 -9.28
CA ASN A 207 9.10 -14.74 -10.21
C ASN A 207 8.50 -14.52 -11.60
N LEU A 208 7.20 -14.19 -11.69
CA LEU A 208 6.53 -13.90 -12.96
C LEU A 208 7.10 -12.65 -13.62
N ILE A 209 7.34 -11.59 -12.85
CA ILE A 209 7.99 -10.36 -13.35
C ILE A 209 9.39 -10.68 -13.88
N HIS A 210 10.18 -11.49 -13.15
CA HIS A 210 11.51 -11.93 -13.58
C HIS A 210 11.47 -12.70 -14.90
N GLN A 211 10.51 -13.62 -15.07
CA GLN A 211 10.29 -14.31 -16.35
C GLN A 211 9.95 -13.31 -17.46
N LYS A 212 9.02 -12.38 -17.19
CA LYS A 212 8.55 -11.38 -18.15
C LYS A 212 9.66 -10.47 -18.67
N ILE A 213 10.46 -9.91 -17.75
CA ILE A 213 11.51 -8.94 -18.11
C ILE A 213 12.86 -9.60 -18.40
N CYS A 214 13.03 -10.89 -18.08
CA CYS A 214 14.27 -11.67 -18.14
C CYS A 214 15.49 -11.01 -17.47
N ILE A 215 15.32 -10.53 -16.25
CA ILE A 215 16.41 -9.98 -15.43
C ILE A 215 16.47 -10.75 -14.12
N PHE A 216 17.27 -11.82 -14.04
CA PHE A 216 17.43 -12.61 -12.82
C PHE A 216 18.68 -12.24 -12.01
N SER A 217 19.68 -11.69 -12.69
CA SER A 217 20.92 -11.19 -12.12
C SER A 217 21.45 -10.06 -12.99
N TYR A 218 22.42 -9.31 -12.49
CA TYR A 218 23.05 -8.24 -13.23
C TYR A 218 24.57 -8.41 -13.25
N ASP A 219 25.15 -8.42 -14.44
CA ASP A 219 26.59 -8.38 -14.66
C ASP A 219 26.92 -7.18 -15.54
N ARG A 220 27.61 -6.19 -14.96
CA ARG A 220 28.02 -4.97 -15.66
C ARG A 220 28.98 -5.22 -16.82
N LYS A 221 29.64 -6.39 -16.87
CA LYS A 221 30.54 -6.77 -17.95
C LYS A 221 29.82 -7.39 -19.14
N ASN A 222 28.57 -7.83 -18.96
CA ASN A 222 27.77 -8.42 -20.03
C ASN A 222 26.93 -7.32 -20.73
N PRO A 223 27.23 -6.99 -22.00
CA PRO A 223 26.52 -5.92 -22.72
C PRO A 223 25.02 -6.18 -22.84
N TYR A 224 24.59 -7.44 -22.98
CA TYR A 224 23.18 -7.80 -23.07
C TYR A 224 22.44 -7.51 -21.77
N HIS A 225 23.05 -7.79 -20.61
CA HIS A 225 22.44 -7.48 -19.32
C HIS A 225 22.32 -5.98 -19.11
N VAL A 226 23.37 -5.22 -19.47
CA VAL A 226 23.37 -3.75 -19.38
C VAL A 226 22.26 -3.15 -20.26
N GLN A 227 22.18 -3.54 -21.53
CA GLN A 227 21.17 -3.04 -22.46
C GLN A 227 19.76 -3.40 -22.00
N ARG A 228 19.52 -4.66 -21.61
CA ARG A 228 18.18 -5.12 -21.19
C ARG A 228 17.70 -4.41 -19.93
N VAL A 229 18.57 -4.24 -18.94
CA VAL A 229 18.27 -3.44 -17.75
C VAL A 229 17.93 -2.01 -18.17
N GLN A 230 18.77 -1.34 -18.96
CA GLN A 230 18.54 0.03 -19.40
C GLN A 230 17.18 0.21 -20.10
N TYR A 231 16.80 -0.71 -20.97
CA TYR A 231 15.51 -0.65 -21.65
C TYR A 231 14.32 -0.83 -20.70
N VAL A 232 14.39 -1.76 -19.77
CA VAL A 232 13.35 -1.96 -18.74
C VAL A 232 13.23 -0.73 -17.84
N GLN A 233 14.35 -0.14 -17.43
CA GLN A 233 14.38 1.08 -16.62
C GLN A 233 13.70 2.24 -17.34
N ASN A 234 14.01 2.46 -18.62
CA ASN A 234 13.38 3.52 -19.41
C ASN A 234 11.86 3.30 -19.57
N ARG A 235 11.44 2.05 -19.84
CA ARG A 235 10.02 1.70 -19.94
C ARG A 235 9.29 2.00 -18.63
N LEU A 236 9.85 1.59 -17.50
CA LEU A 236 9.30 1.88 -16.17
C LEU A 236 9.20 3.38 -15.95
N ALA A 237 10.28 4.12 -16.20
CA ALA A 237 10.32 5.57 -16.02
C ALA A 237 9.24 6.28 -16.84
N LYS A 238 9.04 5.90 -18.11
CA LYS A 238 7.99 6.46 -18.96
C LYS A 238 6.60 6.10 -18.48
N ARG A 239 6.37 4.82 -18.18
CA ARG A 239 5.05 4.30 -17.83
C ARG A 239 4.58 4.84 -16.49
N PHE A 240 5.44 4.92 -15.49
CA PHE A 240 5.09 5.55 -14.23
C PHE A 240 4.78 7.04 -14.40
N ASN A 241 5.57 7.78 -15.19
CA ASN A 241 5.41 9.23 -15.36
C ASN A 241 4.30 9.66 -16.34
N ARG A 242 3.74 8.74 -17.13
CA ARG A 242 2.66 9.03 -18.10
C ARG A 242 1.39 8.23 -17.86
N SER A 243 1.29 7.49 -16.76
CA SER A 243 0.11 6.65 -16.45
C SER A 243 -0.79 7.27 -15.38
N HIS A 244 -1.92 6.60 -15.19
CA HIS A 244 -2.84 6.81 -14.08
C HIS A 244 -2.22 6.54 -12.69
N PHE A 245 -0.95 6.11 -12.62
CA PHE A 245 -0.24 5.88 -11.37
C PHE A 245 0.45 7.10 -10.77
N MET A 246 0.60 8.18 -11.54
CA MET A 246 1.21 9.43 -11.06
C MET A 246 0.71 9.91 -9.69
N PRO A 247 -0.58 9.78 -9.35
CA PRO A 247 -1.07 10.31 -8.08
C PRO A 247 -0.69 9.50 -6.83
N TYR A 248 -0.17 8.26 -6.98
CA TYR A 248 0.24 7.42 -5.85
C TYR A 248 1.68 7.70 -5.41
N PHE A 249 2.53 8.11 -6.35
CA PHE A 249 3.94 8.42 -6.11
C PHE A 249 4.32 9.64 -6.95
N SER A 250 4.74 10.72 -6.29
CA SER A 250 5.37 11.83 -6.99
C SER A 250 6.86 11.52 -7.12
N TRP A 251 7.20 11.04 -8.31
CA TRP A 251 8.56 10.80 -8.72
C TRP A 251 9.17 12.14 -9.14
N GLY A 252 10.35 12.48 -8.62
CA GLY A 252 11.05 13.69 -9.03
C GLY A 252 11.31 13.73 -10.56
N PRO A 253 11.75 14.88 -11.10
CA PRO A 253 12.03 15.01 -12.54
C PRO A 253 12.93 13.88 -13.07
N LEU A 254 12.54 13.29 -14.21
CA LEU A 254 13.23 12.19 -14.90
C LEU A 254 14.74 12.37 -15.02
N ALA A 255 15.20 13.61 -15.18
CA ALA A 255 16.60 13.98 -15.41
C ALA A 255 17.45 14.12 -14.13
N SER A 256 16.89 13.96 -12.93
CA SER A 256 17.60 14.30 -11.70
C SER A 256 18.62 13.25 -11.22
N GLY A 257 18.73 12.08 -11.86
CA GLY A 257 19.52 10.95 -11.32
C GLY A 257 18.97 10.38 -10.00
N LEU A 258 17.88 10.97 -9.48
CA LEU A 258 17.20 10.57 -8.25
C LEU A 258 16.06 9.57 -8.53
N TYR A 259 15.78 9.26 -9.79
CA TYR A 259 14.79 8.24 -10.13
C TYR A 259 15.38 6.85 -9.83
N PRO A 260 14.82 6.10 -8.88
CA PRO A 260 15.49 4.91 -8.36
C PRO A 260 15.47 3.76 -9.35
N LEU A 261 14.43 3.71 -10.18
CA LEU A 261 14.33 2.78 -11.29
C LEU A 261 15.29 3.14 -12.42
N ASN A 262 15.89 4.34 -12.47
CA ASN A 262 16.98 4.64 -13.41
C ASN A 262 18.32 4.12 -12.89
N SER A 263 18.41 3.66 -11.64
CA SER A 263 19.60 3.00 -11.10
C SER A 263 19.44 1.49 -11.13
N VAL A 264 20.49 0.78 -11.56
CA VAL A 264 20.47 -0.70 -11.57
C VAL A 264 20.27 -1.24 -10.16
N VAL A 265 20.86 -0.59 -9.15
CA VAL A 265 20.71 -0.92 -7.73
C VAL A 265 19.25 -0.81 -7.29
N GLY A 266 18.52 0.20 -7.75
CA GLY A 266 17.11 0.37 -7.44
C GLY A 266 16.24 -0.69 -8.11
N LEU A 267 16.41 -0.95 -9.41
CA LEU A 267 15.67 -2.01 -10.11
C LEU A 267 15.92 -3.39 -9.49
N MET A 268 17.19 -3.75 -9.27
CA MET A 268 17.53 -5.02 -8.61
C MET A 268 17.02 -5.08 -7.17
N GLY A 269 16.95 -3.93 -6.48
CA GLY A 269 16.33 -3.83 -5.17
C GLY A 269 14.85 -4.18 -5.19
N PHE A 270 14.07 -3.69 -6.16
CA PHE A 270 12.65 -4.01 -6.28
C PHE A 270 12.36 -5.48 -6.53
N LEU A 271 13.25 -6.12 -7.29
CA LEU A 271 13.15 -7.52 -7.65
C LEU A 271 13.69 -8.44 -6.55
N ASP A 272 14.28 -7.88 -5.48
CA ASP A 272 14.81 -8.64 -4.36
C ASP A 272 13.66 -9.09 -3.41
N PRO A 273 13.38 -10.40 -3.30
CA PRO A 273 12.33 -10.89 -2.42
C PRO A 273 12.59 -10.60 -0.93
N ALA A 274 13.83 -10.31 -0.51
CA ALA A 274 14.14 -9.96 0.88
C ALA A 274 13.75 -8.51 1.23
N LYS A 275 13.67 -7.60 0.24
CA LYS A 275 13.38 -6.18 0.47
C LYS A 275 11.88 -5.91 0.39
N HIS A 276 11.33 -5.21 1.37
CA HIS A 276 9.91 -4.88 1.43
C HIS A 276 9.66 -3.42 1.09
N PHE A 277 9.11 -3.18 -0.09
CA PHE A 277 8.64 -1.86 -0.53
C PHE A 277 7.15 -1.68 -0.25
N HIS A 278 6.66 -0.45 -0.41
CA HIS A 278 5.24 -0.17 -0.29
C HIS A 278 4.43 -1.05 -1.28
N PRO A 279 3.31 -1.68 -0.86
CA PRO A 279 2.58 -2.68 -1.64
C PRO A 279 2.12 -2.19 -3.01
N MET A 280 1.76 -0.90 -3.10
CA MET A 280 1.38 -0.27 -4.37
C MET A 280 2.45 -0.43 -5.46
N ILE A 281 3.74 -0.45 -5.11
CA ILE A 281 4.81 -0.60 -6.12
C ILE A 281 4.74 -1.96 -6.79
N TYR A 282 4.59 -3.03 -6.01
CA TYR A 282 4.43 -4.38 -6.57
C TYR A 282 3.16 -4.47 -7.41
N LEU A 283 2.06 -3.86 -6.94
CA LEU A 283 0.81 -3.84 -7.70
C LEU A 283 0.95 -3.15 -9.05
N MET A 284 1.70 -2.03 -9.11
CA MET A 284 1.95 -1.35 -10.38
C MET A 284 2.88 -2.15 -11.30
N LEU A 285 3.86 -2.88 -10.75
CA LEU A 285 4.72 -3.75 -11.55
C LEU A 285 3.92 -4.90 -12.16
N ILE A 286 3.00 -5.49 -11.38
CA ILE A 286 2.07 -6.52 -11.86
C ILE A 286 1.21 -5.96 -12.98
N ASP A 287 0.52 -4.83 -12.75
CA ASP A 287 -0.33 -4.20 -13.77
C ASP A 287 0.44 -3.83 -15.05
N LEU A 288 1.69 -3.39 -14.91
CA LEU A 288 2.49 -2.96 -16.05
C LEU A 288 3.01 -4.11 -16.92
N PHE A 289 3.35 -5.24 -16.30
CA PHE A 289 4.08 -6.32 -16.98
C PHE A 289 3.28 -7.58 -17.17
N LEU A 290 2.37 -7.90 -16.27
CA LEU A 290 1.66 -9.16 -16.26
C LEU A 290 0.25 -8.99 -16.82
N LYS A 291 -0.25 -10.08 -17.39
CA LYS A 291 -1.65 -10.24 -17.74
C LYS A 291 -2.33 -11.19 -16.75
N GLN A 292 -3.66 -11.08 -16.63
CA GLN A 292 -4.42 -11.87 -15.66
C GLN A 292 -4.27 -13.38 -15.90
N ASP A 293 -4.30 -13.82 -17.16
CA ASP A 293 -4.08 -15.20 -17.57
C ASP A 293 -2.70 -15.75 -17.18
N GLU A 294 -1.66 -14.91 -17.22
CA GLU A 294 -0.31 -15.28 -16.78
C GLU A 294 -0.24 -15.53 -15.26
N LEU A 295 -0.97 -14.73 -14.46
CA LEU A 295 -1.10 -14.96 -13.02
C LEU A 295 -1.89 -16.25 -12.76
N ASP A 296 -3.02 -16.44 -13.46
CA ASP A 296 -3.89 -17.61 -13.31
C ASP A 296 -3.17 -18.91 -13.66
N LEU A 297 -2.39 -18.93 -14.75
CA LEU A 297 -1.54 -20.07 -15.10
C LEU A 297 -0.52 -20.40 -14.02
N SER A 298 0.05 -19.38 -13.37
CA SER A 298 1.01 -19.61 -12.28
C SER A 298 0.37 -20.37 -11.11
N MET A 299 -0.91 -20.14 -10.83
CA MET A 299 -1.63 -20.75 -9.70
C MET A 299 -1.83 -22.26 -9.87
N GLN A 300 -1.64 -22.82 -11.07
CA GLN A 300 -1.64 -24.27 -11.31
C GLN A 300 -0.41 -24.97 -10.70
N TYR A 301 0.60 -24.21 -10.27
CA TYR A 301 1.84 -24.72 -9.70
C TYR A 301 1.95 -24.36 -8.22
N SER A 302 2.15 -25.37 -7.38
CA SER A 302 2.49 -25.20 -5.97
C SER A 302 3.94 -24.75 -5.84
N LEU A 303 4.22 -23.80 -4.95
CA LEU A 303 5.58 -23.53 -4.48
C LEU A 303 5.84 -24.47 -3.30
N ALA A 304 6.83 -25.36 -3.38
CA ALA A 304 7.15 -26.21 -2.25
C ALA A 304 7.97 -25.36 -1.26
N SER A 305 7.38 -25.10 -0.09
CA SER A 305 7.98 -24.38 1.03
C SER A 305 7.99 -22.83 0.92
N PRO A 306 7.65 -22.14 2.03
CA PRO A 306 7.82 -20.68 2.18
C PRO A 306 9.29 -20.22 2.20
N LYS A 307 10.25 -21.15 2.29
CA LYS A 307 11.69 -20.83 2.30
C LYS A 307 12.23 -20.71 0.87
N ALA A 308 11.94 -19.55 0.27
CA ALA A 308 12.77 -18.79 -0.67
C ALA A 308 13.53 -19.56 -1.79
N MET A 309 13.21 -19.18 -3.03
CA MET A 309 13.92 -19.40 -4.31
C MET A 309 13.38 -20.47 -5.27
N GLU A 310 12.40 -21.29 -4.89
CA GLU A 310 11.75 -22.15 -5.90
C GLU A 310 11.05 -21.29 -6.95
N ARG A 311 11.45 -21.49 -8.20
CA ARG A 311 10.93 -20.73 -9.33
C ARG A 311 9.65 -21.42 -9.80
N VAL A 312 8.57 -20.65 -9.92
CA VAL A 312 7.43 -21.08 -10.74
C VAL A 312 7.99 -21.46 -12.12
N PRO A 313 7.54 -22.56 -12.73
CA PRO A 313 7.90 -22.89 -14.10
C PRO A 313 7.67 -21.71 -15.06
N PRO A 314 8.33 -21.66 -16.22
CA PRO A 314 8.05 -20.65 -17.23
C PRO A 314 6.59 -20.72 -17.68
N VAL A 315 5.78 -19.77 -17.21
CA VAL A 315 4.36 -19.61 -17.56
C VAL A 315 4.09 -18.27 -18.24
N VAL A 316 5.13 -17.44 -18.35
CA VAL A 316 5.07 -16.09 -18.88
C VAL A 316 6.02 -15.97 -20.06
N SER A 317 5.50 -15.51 -21.21
CA SER A 317 6.34 -15.21 -22.37
C SER A 317 7.18 -13.95 -22.09
N PRO A 318 8.51 -14.02 -22.28
CA PRO A 318 9.40 -12.86 -22.24
C PRO A 318 8.90 -11.69 -23.08
N ILE A 319 9.18 -10.47 -22.62
CA ILE A 319 9.08 -9.29 -23.48
C ILE A 319 10.30 -9.28 -24.40
N GLU A 320 10.06 -9.17 -25.69
CA GLU A 320 11.11 -9.08 -26.70
C GLU A 320 11.84 -7.73 -26.62
N ILE A 321 13.10 -7.70 -27.03
CA ILE A 321 13.93 -6.48 -26.94
C ILE A 321 13.33 -5.38 -27.83
N GLU A 322 12.79 -5.75 -28.98
CA GLU A 322 12.13 -4.85 -29.93
C GLU A 322 10.94 -4.12 -29.28
N ASP A 323 10.14 -4.81 -28.47
CA ASP A 323 9.00 -4.23 -27.74
C ASP A 323 9.46 -3.24 -26.67
N LEU A 324 10.61 -3.50 -26.04
CA LEU A 324 11.20 -2.55 -25.08
C LEU A 324 11.79 -1.33 -25.79
N ILE A 325 12.31 -1.48 -27.01
CA ILE A 325 12.85 -0.38 -27.83
C ILE A 325 11.72 0.50 -28.37
N ASN A 326 10.62 -0.08 -28.86
CA ASN A 326 9.49 0.66 -29.42
C ASN A 326 8.82 1.55 -28.37
N ASP A 327 8.69 1.08 -27.12
CA ASP A 327 8.25 1.90 -25.98
C ASP A 327 9.25 3.04 -25.65
N ASN A 328 10.52 2.93 -26.07
CA ASN A 328 11.54 3.97 -25.91
C ASN A 328 11.49 5.07 -26.99
N ALA A 329 10.81 4.86 -28.12
CA ALA A 329 10.72 5.83 -29.21
C ALA A 329 9.51 6.79 -29.13
N ALA A 330 8.50 6.49 -28.31
CA ALA A 330 7.32 7.35 -28.03
C ALA A 330 7.45 8.12 -26.70
#